data_AF-A0A967LI15-F1
#
_entry.id   AF-A0A967LI15-F1
#
_cell.length_a   1.000
_cell.length_b   1.000
_cell.length_c   1.000
_cell.angle_alpha   90.00
_cell.angle_beta   90.00
_cell.angle_gamma   90.00
#
_symmetry.space_group_name_H-M   'P 1'
#
loop_
_entity.id
_entity.type
_entity.pdbx_description
1 polymer ?
#
loop_
_entity_poly.entity_id
_entity_poly.type
_entity_poly.pdbx_seq_one_letter_code
_entity_poly.pdbx_strand_id
1 'polypeptide(L)' 'SRDEILAQTGHVVAVREVNFSVAQREIFVVMGLSGSGKSTLIRCLSRLIEPTKGTILV' A
#
# COMPACT_ATOMS: atom_id res chain seq x y z
N SER A 1 -6.32 -2.21 16.29
CA SER A 1 -6.20 -3.31 15.29
C SER A 1 -6.89 -2.91 13.98
N ARG A 2 -6.77 -3.70 12.88
CA ARG A 2 -7.46 -3.39 11.61
C ARG A 2 -8.98 -3.33 11.79
N ASP A 3 -9.53 -4.21 12.61
CA ASP A 3 -10.97 -4.33 12.84
C ASP A 3 -11.50 -3.16 13.70
N GLU A 4 -10.73 -2.70 14.68
CA GLU A 4 -11.05 -1.49 15.44
C GLU A 4 -11.11 -0.24 14.54
N ILE A 5 -10.16 -0.08 13.62
CA ILE A 5 -10.15 1.06 12.69
C ILE A 5 -11.37 0.99 11.77
N LEU A 6 -11.70 -0.19 11.26
CA LEU A 6 -12.90 -0.40 10.46
C LEU A 6 -14.16 -0.02 11.25
N ALA A 7 -14.28 -0.46 12.50
CA ALA A 7 -15.43 -0.17 13.36
C ALA A 7 -15.57 1.34 13.66
N GLN A 8 -14.46 2.06 13.82
CA GLN A 8 -14.47 3.48 14.18
C GLN A 8 -14.62 4.41 12.97
N THR A 9 -14.04 4.07 11.82
CA THR A 9 -13.97 4.98 10.66
C THR A 9 -14.73 4.50 9.43
N GLY A 10 -15.24 3.25 9.43
CA GLY A 10 -15.86 2.65 8.25
C GLY A 10 -14.87 2.39 7.10
N HIS A 11 -13.56 2.49 7.35
CA HIS A 11 -12.53 2.33 6.32
C HIS A 11 -11.60 1.17 6.65
N VAL A 12 -11.25 0.40 5.61
CA VAL A 12 -10.28 -0.69 5.71
C VAL A 12 -8.88 -0.15 5.44
N VAL A 13 -7.95 -0.39 6.36
CA VAL A 13 -6.53 -0.12 6.13
C VAL A 13 -5.98 -1.15 5.15
N ALA A 14 -5.70 -0.71 3.91
CA ALA A 14 -5.17 -1.58 2.86
C ALA A 14 -3.64 -1.72 2.92
N VAL A 15 -2.94 -0.62 3.21
CA VAL A 15 -1.48 -0.57 3.32
C VAL A 15 -1.15 0.21 4.58
N ARG A 16 -0.22 -0.30 5.40
CA ARG A 16 0.18 0.35 6.66
C ARG A 16 1.70 0.37 6.77
N GLU A 17 2.26 1.56 6.88
CA GLU A 17 3.69 1.80 7.22
C GLU A 17 4.66 0.98 6.36
N VAL A 18 4.40 0.94 5.05
CA VAL A 18 5.26 0.23 4.09
C VAL A 18 6.40 1.15 3.66
N ASN A 19 7.63 0.68 3.85
CA ASN A 19 8.85 1.37 3.44
C ASN A 19 9.73 0.40 2.66
N PHE A 20 10.09 0.76 1.42
CA PHE A 20 11.04 0.03 0.59
C PHE A 20 11.66 0.98 -0.44
N SER A 21 12.76 0.55 -1.04
CA SER A 21 13.41 1.20 -2.18
C SER A 21 13.59 0.15 -3.27
N VAL A 22 13.37 0.53 -4.52
CA VAL A 22 13.63 -0.34 -5.68
C VAL A 22 14.79 0.25 -6.46
N ALA A 23 15.85 -0.53 -6.64
CA ALA A 23 17.04 -0.09 -7.36
C ALA A 23 16.79 -0.04 -8.88
N GLN A 24 17.61 0.74 -9.58
CA GLN A 24 17.55 0.79 -11.03
C GLN A 24 17.81 -0.61 -11.61
N ARG A 25 16.95 -1.04 -12.55
CA ARG A 25 16.98 -2.39 -13.17
C ARG A 25 16.65 -3.55 -12.24
N GLU A 26 16.12 -3.29 -11.04
CA GLU A 26 15.64 -4.35 -10.15
C GLU A 26 14.25 -4.86 -10.57
N ILE A 27 14.07 -6.18 -10.54
CA ILE A 27 12.74 -6.81 -10.63
C ILE A 27 12.23 -7.01 -9.21
N PHE A 28 11.26 -6.18 -8.81
CA PHE A 28 10.63 -6.24 -7.49
C PHE A 28 9.24 -6.88 -7.56
N VAL A 29 8.98 -7.92 -6.77
CA VAL A 29 7.71 -8.67 -6.78
C VAL A 29 6.92 -8.42 -5.50
N VAL A 30 5.67 -7.97 -5.63
CA VAL A 30 4.74 -7.79 -4.51
C VAL A 30 3.82 -9.02 -4.39
N MET A 31 4.04 -9.85 -3.36
CA MET A 31 3.27 -11.08 -3.11
C MET A 31 2.42 -10.99 -1.84
N GLY A 32 1.46 -11.92 -1.67
CA GLY A 32 0.58 -11.99 -0.50
C GLY A 32 -0.84 -12.48 -0.81
N LEU A 33 -1.59 -12.86 0.23
CA LEU A 33 -2.96 -13.40 0.13
C LEU A 33 -3.94 -12.40 -0.50
N SER A 34 -5.09 -12.87 -0.97
CA SER A 34 -6.17 -11.98 -1.44
C SER A 34 -6.58 -11.00 -0.32
N GLY A 35 -6.84 -9.73 -0.68
CA GLY A 35 -7.23 -8.69 0.29
C GLY A 35 -6.09 -8.07 1.12
N SER A 36 -4.84 -8.50 0.96
CA SER A 36 -3.67 -7.95 1.67
C SER A 36 -3.22 -6.54 1.24
N GLY A 37 -3.90 -5.91 0.27
CA GLY A 37 -3.59 -4.54 -0.17
C GLY A 37 -2.59 -4.41 -1.32
N LYS A 38 -2.10 -5.51 -1.91
CA LYS A 38 -1.13 -5.50 -3.03
C LYS A 38 -1.52 -4.59 -4.19
N SER A 39 -2.72 -4.78 -4.73
CA SER A 39 -3.19 -3.96 -5.86
C SER A 39 -3.43 -2.51 -5.47
N THR A 40 -3.74 -2.23 -4.19
CA THR A 40 -3.82 -0.86 -3.69
C THR A 40 -2.43 -0.22 -3.64
N LEU A 41 -1.42 -0.93 -3.13
CA LEU A 41 -0.03 -0.46 -3.14
C LEU A 41 0.45 -0.16 -4.56
N ILE A 42 0.25 -1.08 -5.51
CA ILE A 42 0.64 -0.88 -6.91
C ILE A 42 -0.05 0.34 -7.51
N ARG A 43 -1.34 0.55 -7.24
CA ARG A 43 -2.08 1.74 -7.69
C ARG A 43 -1.58 3.02 -7.05
N CYS A 44 -1.10 2.99 -5.80
CA CYS A 44 -0.43 4.13 -5.19
C CYS A 44 0.89 4.45 -5.91
N LEU A 45 1.70 3.43 -6.20
CA LEU A 45 2.96 3.60 -6.94
C LEU A 45 2.75 4.20 -8.32
N SER A 46 1.71 3.76 -9.04
CA SER A 46 1.34 4.33 -10.34
C SER A 46 0.50 5.61 -10.24
N ARG A 47 0.29 6.17 -9.04
CA ARG A 47 -0.57 7.33 -8.75
C ARG A 47 -2.01 7.27 -9.32
N LEU A 48 -2.55 6.07 -9.49
CA LEU A 48 -3.99 5.88 -9.76
C LEU A 48 -4.83 6.10 -8.50
N ILE A 49 -4.22 5.94 -7.33
CA ILE A 49 -4.77 6.26 -6.02
C ILE A 49 -3.72 7.10 -5.30
N GLU A 50 -4.10 8.25 -4.75
CA GLU A 50 -3.18 9.05 -3.94
C GLU A 50 -2.96 8.41 -2.55
N PRO A 51 -1.72 8.28 -2.07
CA PRO A 51 -1.46 7.75 -0.74
C PRO A 51 -2.02 8.68 0.33
N THR A 52 -2.70 8.13 1.34
CA THR A 52 -3.26 8.91 2.44
C THR A 52 -2.18 9.67 3.23
N LYS A 53 -0.99 9.08 3.36
CA LYS A 53 0.20 9.65 4.02
C LYS A 53 1.47 9.06 3.38
N GLY A 54 2.59 9.76 3.58
CA GLY A 54 3.91 9.34 3.09
C GLY A 54 4.24 9.93 1.72
N THR A 55 5.32 9.47 1.12
CA THR A 55 5.87 10.01 -0.13
C THR A 55 6.39 8.89 -1.02
N ILE A 56 6.19 9.04 -2.33
CA ILE A 56 6.78 8.17 -3.36
C ILE A 56 7.80 9.02 -4.12
N LEU A 57 9.07 8.64 -4.04
CA LEU A 57 10.19 9.29 -4.71
C LEU A 57 10.61 8.39 -5.89
N VAL A 58 10.75 8.98 -7.08
CA VAL A 58 11.11 8.30 -8.34
C VAL A 58 12.33 8.98 -8.92
#